data_AF-A0A1Y2D434-F1
#
_entry.id   AF-A0A1Y2D434-F1
#
_cell.length_a   1.000
_cell.length_b   1.000
_cell.length_c   1.000
_cell.angle_alpha   90.00
_cell.angle_beta   90.00
_cell.angle_gamma   90.00
#
_symmetry.space_group_name_H-M   'P 1'
#
loop_
_entity.id
_entity.type
_entity.pdbx_description
1 polymer ?
#
loop_
_entity_poly.entity_id
_entity_poly.type
_entity_poly.pdbx_seq_one_letter_code
_entity_poly.pdbx_strand_id
1 'polypeptide(L)'
;MKHKIKDGIEKISIPFGIKIKPLYNKISKEMGFICPEYNSIKSQISRNLNKKLPSNVTTFAEILIESEYYKTKRGENFMIFKNSNLIFFQSPFQVKLFREYNDDIFIDGTFFIAPKFSYQVFITRTYDKELDSFYTTSFAILKNKEQETYKMLFEKLNKNANTL
;
A
#
# COMPACT_ATOMS: atom_id res chain seq x y z
N MET A 1 2.28 31.19 -28.62
CA MET A 1 1.79 31.67 -27.31
C MET A 1 1.99 30.55 -26.29
N LYS A 2 2.98 30.68 -25.39
CA LYS A 2 3.31 29.67 -24.36
C LYS A 2 2.37 29.86 -23.17
N HIS A 3 1.46 28.93 -22.92
CA HIS A 3 0.71 28.92 -21.66
C HIS A 3 1.45 28.06 -20.63
N LYS A 4 2.13 28.75 -19.70
CA LYS A 4 2.67 28.17 -18.46
C LYS A 4 1.48 27.80 -17.56
N ILE A 5 1.23 26.51 -17.37
CA ILE A 5 0.44 26.04 -16.24
C ILE A 5 1.44 25.79 -15.13
N LYS A 6 1.59 26.76 -14.23
CA LYS A 6 2.40 26.63 -13.02
C LYS A 6 1.56 27.03 -11.82
N ASP A 7 1.65 26.20 -10.79
CA ASP A 7 1.50 26.54 -9.36
C ASP A 7 0.10 26.54 -8.71
N GLY A 8 -0.90 25.84 -9.27
CA GLY A 8 -2.25 25.78 -8.70
C GLY A 8 -2.65 24.54 -7.88
N ILE A 9 -1.90 23.43 -7.92
CA ILE A 9 -2.36 22.12 -7.40
C ILE A 9 -1.74 21.77 -6.03
N GLU A 10 -0.95 22.67 -5.42
CA GLU A 10 -0.14 22.29 -4.24
C GLU A 10 -0.80 22.46 -2.86
N LYS A 11 -2.06 22.91 -2.74
CA LYS A 11 -2.73 22.97 -1.43
C LYS A 11 -4.20 22.62 -1.49
N ILE A 12 -4.51 21.34 -1.66
CA ILE A 12 -5.75 20.76 -1.16
C ILE A 12 -5.38 19.86 0.01
N SER A 13 -5.17 20.48 1.17
CA SER A 13 -5.05 19.80 2.45
C SER A 13 -6.45 19.39 2.92
N ILE A 14 -6.99 18.32 2.33
CA ILE A 14 -8.20 17.70 2.88
C ILE A 14 -7.80 17.02 4.20
N PRO A 15 -8.45 17.33 5.33
CA PRO A 15 -8.17 16.65 6.59
C PRO A 15 -8.48 15.16 6.42
N PHE A 16 -7.54 14.32 6.84
CA PHE A 16 -7.61 12.84 6.77
C PHE A 16 -8.84 12.21 7.48
N GLY A 17 -9.73 13.01 8.10
CA GLY A 17 -10.93 12.56 8.81
C GLY A 17 -12.26 12.62 8.04
N ILE A 18 -12.33 13.24 6.85
CA ILE A 18 -13.56 13.19 6.04
C ILE A 18 -13.60 11.83 5.35
N LYS A 19 -14.71 11.09 5.45
CA LYS A 19 -14.94 9.93 4.57
C LYS A 19 -15.03 10.45 3.13
N ILE A 20 -13.89 10.48 2.45
CA ILE A 20 -13.70 11.05 1.09
C ILE A 20 -14.68 10.40 0.10
N LYS A 21 -14.97 9.11 0.28
CA LYS A 21 -15.86 8.34 -0.60
C LYS A 21 -17.32 8.84 -0.57
N PRO A 22 -17.98 8.99 0.60
CA PRO A 22 -19.27 9.68 0.70
C PRO A 22 -19.31 11.07 0.08
N LEU A 23 -18.31 11.92 0.36
CA LEU A 23 -18.27 13.29 -0.17
C LEU A 23 -18.14 13.28 -1.70
N TYR A 24 -17.22 12.47 -2.22
CA TYR A 24 -17.04 12.26 -3.65
C TYR A 24 -18.31 11.72 -4.32
N ASN A 25 -18.97 10.75 -3.70
CA ASN A 25 -20.21 10.18 -4.22
C ASN A 25 -21.35 11.22 -4.25
N LYS A 26 -21.42 12.09 -3.24
CA LYS A 26 -22.39 13.18 -3.17
C LYS A 26 -22.15 14.20 -4.29
N ILE A 27 -20.92 14.68 -4.44
CA ILE A 27 -20.52 15.62 -5.51
C ILE A 27 -20.77 14.99 -6.89
N SER A 28 -20.38 13.72 -7.07
CA SER A 28 -20.60 12.98 -8.32
C SER A 28 -22.07 12.85 -8.68
N LYS A 29 -22.96 12.72 -7.68
CA LYS A 29 -24.40 12.63 -7.90
C LYS A 29 -24.99 13.99 -8.28
N GLU A 30 -24.60 15.05 -7.58
CA GLU A 30 -24.99 16.43 -7.89
C GLU A 30 -24.55 16.84 -9.30
N MET A 31 -23.31 16.54 -9.70
CA MET A 31 -22.82 16.83 -11.04
C MET A 31 -23.54 16.04 -12.14
N GLY A 32 -23.97 14.80 -11.85
CA GLY A 32 -24.76 14.00 -12.77
C GLY A 32 -26.15 14.59 -13.08
N PHE A 33 -26.70 15.42 -12.20
CA PHE A 33 -27.94 16.16 -12.46
C PHE A 33 -27.73 17.39 -13.34
N ILE A 34 -26.56 18.05 -13.25
CA ILE A 34 -26.25 19.28 -13.98
C ILE A 34 -25.71 18.97 -15.38
N CYS A 35 -24.93 17.89 -15.52
CA CYS A 35 -24.31 17.48 -16.77
C CYS A 35 -24.67 16.00 -17.05
N PRO A 36 -25.63 15.73 -17.96
CA PRO A 36 -26.05 14.36 -18.29
C PRO A 36 -24.89 13.47 -18.77
N GLU A 37 -23.89 14.10 -19.40
CA GLU A 37 -22.70 13.45 -19.94
C GLU A 37 -21.63 13.18 -18.87
N TYR A 38 -21.78 13.69 -17.65
CA TYR A 38 -20.79 13.60 -16.58
C TYR A 38 -20.33 12.16 -16.33
N ASN A 39 -21.26 11.21 -16.27
CA ASN A 39 -20.94 9.80 -16.07
C ASN A 39 -20.14 9.22 -17.25
N SER A 40 -20.45 9.66 -18.48
CA SER A 40 -19.72 9.27 -19.69
C SER A 40 -18.29 9.82 -19.66
N ILE A 41 -18.13 11.12 -19.38
CA ILE A 41 -16.82 11.80 -19.28
C ILE A 41 -15.98 11.15 -18.17
N LYS A 42 -16.53 10.97 -16.97
CA LYS A 42 -15.87 10.29 -15.85
C LYS A 42 -15.43 8.88 -16.20
N SER A 43 -16.29 8.10 -16.87
CA SER A 43 -15.97 6.75 -17.35
C SER A 43 -14.84 6.76 -18.40
N GLN A 44 -14.88 7.70 -19.35
CA GLN A 44 -13.83 7.84 -20.37
C GLN A 44 -12.48 8.22 -19.75
N ILE A 45 -12.46 9.18 -18.81
CA ILE A 45 -11.25 9.56 -18.07
C ILE A 45 -10.71 8.35 -17.29
N SER A 46 -11.56 7.64 -16.54
CA SER A 46 -11.16 6.46 -15.78
C SER A 46 -10.58 5.36 -16.69
N ARG A 47 -11.24 5.05 -17.82
CA ARG A 47 -10.73 4.08 -18.80
C ARG A 47 -9.39 4.52 -19.39
N ASN A 48 -9.22 5.80 -19.72
CA ASN A 48 -7.95 6.31 -20.25
C ASN A 48 -6.81 6.28 -19.22
N LEU A 49 -7.10 6.54 -17.94
CA LEU A 49 -6.12 6.38 -16.86
C LEU A 49 -5.75 4.91 -16.66
N ASN A 50 -6.74 4.01 -16.64
CA ASN A 50 -6.52 2.58 -16.49
C ASN A 50 -5.71 1.97 -17.65
N LYS A 51 -5.85 2.49 -18.88
CA LYS A 51 -5.01 2.10 -20.03
C LYS A 51 -3.53 2.46 -19.87
N LYS A 52 -3.20 3.49 -19.08
CA LYS A 52 -1.82 3.91 -18.80
C LYS A 52 -1.21 3.14 -17.63
N LEU A 53 -2.02 2.53 -16.79
CA LEU A 53 -1.54 1.68 -15.71
C LEU A 53 -1.06 0.34 -16.29
N PRO A 54 0.03 -0.22 -15.77
CA PRO A 54 0.42 -1.58 -16.12
C PRO A 54 -0.72 -2.55 -15.79
N SER A 55 -0.80 -3.64 -16.55
CA SER A 55 -1.78 -4.70 -16.29
C SER A 55 -1.65 -5.20 -14.86
N ASN A 56 -2.78 -5.43 -14.20
CA ASN A 56 -2.78 -6.01 -12.86
C ASN A 56 -2.09 -7.36 -12.90
N VAL A 57 -1.22 -7.60 -11.93
CA VAL A 57 -0.62 -8.91 -11.69
C VAL A 57 -1.74 -9.91 -11.37
N THR A 58 -1.76 -11.05 -12.07
CA THR A 58 -2.83 -12.04 -11.92
C THR A 58 -2.45 -13.22 -11.07
N THR A 59 -1.17 -13.49 -10.91
CA THR A 59 -0.68 -14.63 -10.13
C THR A 59 0.46 -14.23 -9.19
N PHE A 60 0.64 -15.01 -8.13
CA PHE A 60 1.74 -14.83 -7.18
C PHE A 60 3.13 -15.03 -7.82
N ALA A 61 3.20 -15.86 -8.86
CA ALA A 61 4.44 -16.19 -9.56
C ALA A 61 4.98 -15.03 -10.41
N GLU A 62 4.09 -14.24 -11.01
CA GLU A 62 4.42 -13.05 -11.81
C GLU A 62 5.15 -11.95 -11.03
N ILE A 63 5.03 -11.95 -9.69
CA ILE A 63 5.78 -11.02 -8.84
C ILE A 63 7.25 -11.44 -8.82
N LEU A 64 8.11 -10.68 -9.49
CA LEU A 64 9.55 -10.97 -9.52
C LEU A 64 10.20 -10.72 -8.15
N ILE A 65 11.34 -11.37 -7.87
CA ILE A 65 12.12 -11.11 -6.63
C ILE A 65 12.89 -9.79 -6.76
N GLU A 66 13.26 -9.42 -7.97
CA GLU A 66 13.94 -8.16 -8.27
C GLU A 66 13.04 -7.33 -9.19
N SER A 67 12.85 -6.06 -8.83
CA SER A 67 12.09 -5.11 -9.63
C SER A 67 12.50 -3.69 -9.28
N GLU A 68 12.46 -2.79 -10.26
CA GLU A 68 12.61 -1.35 -10.03
C GLU A 68 11.54 -0.80 -9.08
N TYR A 69 10.35 -1.40 -9.07
CA TYR A 69 9.22 -1.01 -8.21
C TYR A 69 9.47 -1.29 -6.73
N TYR A 70 10.48 -2.10 -6.40
CA TYR A 70 10.88 -2.37 -5.02
C TYR A 70 11.98 -1.43 -4.53
N LYS A 71 12.30 -0.38 -5.27
CA LYS A 71 13.23 0.65 -4.81
C LYS A 71 12.47 1.86 -4.29
N THR A 72 12.85 2.34 -3.11
CA THR A 72 12.34 3.62 -2.59
C THR A 72 12.84 4.77 -3.46
N LYS A 73 12.29 5.98 -3.26
CA LYS A 73 12.82 7.19 -3.92
C LYS A 73 14.29 7.47 -3.61
N ARG A 74 14.83 6.88 -2.54
CA ARG A 74 16.25 6.96 -2.14
C ARG A 74 17.10 5.84 -2.73
N GLY A 75 16.50 4.95 -3.53
CA GLY A 75 17.19 3.80 -4.14
C GLY A 75 17.33 2.58 -3.21
N GLU A 76 16.71 2.60 -2.02
CA GLU A 76 16.78 1.52 -1.05
C GLU A 76 15.82 0.38 -1.41
N ASN A 77 16.19 -0.87 -1.12
CA ASN A 77 15.29 -2.00 -1.34
C ASN A 77 14.15 -2.00 -0.32
N PHE A 78 12.92 -2.15 -0.81
CA PHE A 78 11.67 -2.20 -0.04
C PHE A 78 11.10 -3.62 0.04
N MET A 79 11.33 -4.46 -0.97
CA MET A 79 10.98 -5.88 -0.89
C MET A 79 12.19 -6.68 -0.46
N ILE A 80 12.01 -7.51 0.58
CA ILE A 80 13.12 -8.20 1.25
C ILE A 80 13.06 -9.72 1.03
N PHE A 81 11.86 -10.27 0.86
CA PHE A 81 11.69 -11.71 0.71
C PHE A 81 10.45 -12.10 -0.06
N LYS A 82 10.58 -13.17 -0.83
CA LYS A 82 9.47 -13.83 -1.53
C LYS A 82 9.74 -15.34 -1.57
N ASN A 83 8.69 -16.12 -1.39
CA ASN A 83 8.67 -17.53 -1.75
C ASN A 83 7.35 -17.90 -2.48
N SER A 84 6.89 -19.16 -2.38
CA SER A 84 5.65 -19.62 -3.02
C SER A 84 4.36 -19.12 -2.36
N ASN A 85 4.41 -18.75 -1.07
CA ASN A 85 3.24 -18.47 -0.23
C ASN A 85 3.27 -17.10 0.47
N LEU A 86 4.44 -16.46 0.54
CA LEU A 86 4.67 -15.23 1.27
C LEU A 86 5.52 -14.27 0.45
N ILE A 87 5.08 -13.01 0.35
CA ILE A 87 5.92 -11.88 -0.05
C ILE A 87 5.96 -10.92 1.11
N PHE A 88 7.17 -10.48 1.45
CA PHE A 88 7.44 -9.65 2.61
C PHE A 88 8.16 -8.36 2.19
N PHE A 89 7.53 -7.24 2.53
CA PHE A 89 7.97 -5.89 2.23
C PHE A 89 8.34 -5.15 3.51
N GLN A 90 9.55 -4.60 3.53
CA GLN A 90 10.08 -3.83 4.62
C GLN A 90 11.22 -2.94 4.10
N SER A 91 11.17 -1.63 4.38
CA SER A 91 12.28 -0.72 4.10
C SER A 91 13.35 -0.76 5.21
N PRO A 92 14.58 -0.28 4.97
CA PRO A 92 15.58 -0.14 6.02
C PRO A 92 15.11 0.72 7.20
N PHE A 93 14.38 1.81 6.93
CA PHE A 93 13.77 2.64 7.97
C PHE A 93 12.76 1.86 8.82
N GLN A 94 11.94 1.02 8.18
CA GLN A 94 10.99 0.18 8.90
C GLN A 94 11.65 -0.93 9.71
N VAL A 95 12.79 -1.47 9.24
CA VAL A 95 13.63 -2.37 10.05
C VAL A 95 14.11 -1.65 11.31
N LYS A 96 14.59 -0.41 11.17
CA LYS A 96 15.03 0.41 12.31
C LYS A 96 13.91 0.62 13.32
N LEU A 97 12.74 1.08 12.87
CA LEU A 97 11.57 1.26 13.73
C LEU A 97 11.15 -0.03 14.43
N PHE A 98 11.18 -1.17 13.73
CA PHE A 98 10.86 -2.45 14.34
C PHE A 98 11.87 -2.80 15.43
N ARG A 99 13.18 -2.63 15.18
CA ARG A 99 14.22 -2.91 16.19
C ARG A 99 14.10 -2.05 17.43
N GLU A 100 13.81 -0.76 17.26
CA GLU A 100 13.74 0.20 18.35
C GLU A 100 12.49 0.01 19.21
N TYR A 101 11.38 -0.45 18.63
CA TYR A 101 10.06 -0.47 19.29
C TYR A 101 9.36 -1.85 19.22
N ASN A 102 10.08 -2.97 19.23
CA ASN A 102 9.47 -4.32 19.15
C ASN A 102 8.95 -4.87 20.48
N ASP A 103 8.97 -4.10 21.57
CA ASP A 103 8.39 -4.52 22.86
C ASP A 103 6.92 -4.93 22.69
N ASP A 104 6.17 -4.13 21.93
CA ASP A 104 4.75 -4.31 21.65
C ASP A 104 4.54 -4.38 20.12
N ILE A 105 4.30 -5.60 19.60
CA ILE A 105 4.05 -5.84 18.18
C ILE A 105 2.55 -6.01 17.94
N PHE A 106 2.01 -5.18 17.05
CA PHE A 106 0.62 -5.22 16.64
C PHE A 106 0.51 -5.70 15.21
N ILE A 107 -0.45 -6.58 14.95
CA ILE A 107 -0.61 -7.20 13.64
C ILE A 107 -2.06 -7.11 13.23
N ASP A 108 -2.29 -6.44 12.10
CA ASP A 108 -3.60 -6.34 11.47
C ASP A 108 -3.59 -7.10 10.15
N GLY A 109 -4.65 -7.85 9.90
CA GLY A 109 -4.81 -8.64 8.69
C GLY A 109 -6.03 -8.16 7.92
N THR A 110 -5.82 -7.62 6.71
CA THR A 110 -6.89 -7.07 5.88
C THR A 110 -7.09 -7.84 4.58
N PHE A 111 -8.35 -8.17 4.31
CA PHE A 111 -8.80 -8.82 3.07
C PHE A 111 -9.15 -7.80 1.98
N PHE A 112 -9.51 -6.57 2.37
CA PHE A 112 -10.08 -5.58 1.47
C PHE A 112 -9.09 -5.12 0.40
N ILE A 113 -7.81 -5.03 0.76
CA ILE A 113 -6.73 -4.62 -0.14
C ILE A 113 -5.93 -5.82 -0.68
N ALA A 114 -6.32 -7.05 -0.33
CA ALA A 114 -5.59 -8.23 -0.76
C ALA A 114 -5.75 -8.43 -2.27
N PRO A 115 -4.65 -8.63 -3.02
CA PRO A 115 -4.73 -9.05 -4.41
C PRO A 115 -5.59 -10.31 -4.57
N LYS A 116 -6.32 -10.43 -5.69
CA LYS A 116 -7.22 -11.57 -5.96
C LYS A 116 -6.54 -12.94 -5.86
N PHE A 117 -5.24 -13.01 -6.15
CA PHE A 117 -4.43 -14.23 -6.08
C PHE A 117 -3.85 -14.52 -4.69
N SER A 118 -4.18 -13.70 -3.70
CA SER A 118 -3.72 -13.82 -2.32
C SER A 118 -4.91 -13.91 -1.37
N TYR A 119 -4.68 -14.51 -0.21
CA TYR A 119 -5.69 -14.63 0.81
C TYR A 119 -5.84 -13.34 1.62
N GLN A 120 -4.73 -12.75 2.07
CA GLN A 120 -4.75 -11.63 3.01
C GLN A 120 -3.48 -10.80 2.92
N VAL A 121 -3.58 -9.51 3.26
CA VAL A 121 -2.44 -8.65 3.52
C VAL A 121 -2.29 -8.46 5.02
N PHE A 122 -1.11 -8.75 5.52
CA PHE A 122 -0.69 -8.52 6.89
C PHE A 122 0.07 -7.21 7.00
N ILE A 123 -0.27 -6.43 8.02
CA ILE A 123 0.37 -5.16 8.35
C ILE A 123 0.88 -5.29 9.77
N THR A 124 2.20 -5.24 9.91
CA THR A 124 2.86 -5.24 11.22
C THR A 124 3.10 -3.79 11.63
N ARG A 125 2.82 -3.49 12.89
CA ARG A 125 2.98 -2.18 13.49
C ARG A 125 3.65 -2.30 14.85
N THR A 126 4.34 -1.23 15.24
CA THR A 126 4.85 -1.02 16.59
C THR A 126 4.24 0.26 17.14
N TYR A 127 4.19 0.36 18.47
CA TYR A 127 3.74 1.56 19.15
C TYR A 127 4.92 2.33 19.72
N ASP A 128 5.07 3.58 19.31
CA ASP A 128 6.02 4.50 19.91
C ASP A 128 5.31 5.25 21.05
N LYS A 129 5.78 5.02 22.29
CA LYS A 129 5.20 5.62 23.50
C LYS A 129 5.56 7.10 23.63
N GLU A 130 6.69 7.54 23.10
CA GLU A 130 7.11 8.94 23.16
C GLU A 130 6.27 9.80 22.23
N LEU A 131 5.96 9.26 21.05
CA LEU A 131 5.16 9.93 20.02
C LEU A 131 3.66 9.60 20.09
N ASP A 132 3.25 8.75 21.04
CA ASP A 132 1.87 8.28 21.24
C ASP A 132 1.23 7.77 19.93
N SER A 133 2.00 7.03 19.13
CA SER A 133 1.66 6.77 17.72
C SER A 133 2.05 5.38 17.24
N PHE A 134 1.22 4.81 16.36
CA PHE A 134 1.53 3.55 15.67
C PHE A 134 2.33 3.78 14.40
N TYR A 135 3.43 3.03 14.26
CA TYR A 135 4.26 3.01 13.05
C TYR A 135 4.14 1.68 12.33
N THR A 136 4.00 1.71 11.00
CA THR A 136 3.96 0.48 10.20
C THR A 136 5.37 0.02 9.88
N THR A 137 5.69 -1.20 10.29
CA THR A 137 7.02 -1.78 10.22
C THR A 137 7.18 -2.84 9.14
N SER A 138 6.09 -3.40 8.61
CA SER A 138 6.16 -4.25 7.42
C SER A 138 4.79 -4.49 6.79
N PHE A 139 4.81 -4.94 5.55
CA PHE A 139 3.67 -5.51 4.86
C PHE A 139 3.99 -6.92 4.40
N ALA A 140 3.01 -7.82 4.48
CA ALA A 140 3.14 -9.18 3.98
C ALA A 140 1.91 -9.58 3.17
N ILE A 141 2.11 -10.13 1.98
CA ILE A 141 1.05 -10.72 1.17
C ILE A 141 1.11 -12.22 1.34
N LEU A 142 0.04 -12.80 1.89
CA LEU A 142 -0.07 -14.23 2.16
C LEU A 142 -0.97 -14.88 1.13
N LYS A 143 -0.49 -15.97 0.53
CA LYS A 143 -1.26 -16.76 -0.44
C LYS A 143 -2.32 -17.64 0.24
N ASN A 144 -2.05 -18.10 1.47
CA ASN A 144 -2.90 -19.03 2.21
C ASN A 144 -2.92 -18.71 3.72
N LYS A 145 -3.78 -19.42 4.47
CA LYS A 145 -3.96 -19.28 5.92
C LYS A 145 -3.32 -20.45 6.69
N GLU A 146 -2.12 -20.84 6.30
CA GLU A 146 -1.41 -21.97 6.93
C GLU A 146 -0.54 -21.50 8.09
N GLN A 147 -0.49 -22.27 9.17
CA GLN A 147 0.32 -21.97 10.35
C GLN A 147 1.81 -21.78 10.00
N GLU A 148 2.31 -22.56 9.03
CA GLU A 148 3.70 -22.47 8.58
C GLU A 148 4.00 -21.13 7.90
N THR A 149 3.05 -20.62 7.10
CA THR A 149 3.17 -19.29 6.47
C THR A 149 3.27 -18.19 7.52
N TYR A 150 2.52 -18.31 8.63
CA TYR A 150 2.61 -17.38 9.75
C TYR A 150 3.94 -17.47 10.48
N LYS A 151 4.39 -18.67 10.84
CA LYS A 151 5.69 -18.88 11.52
C LYS A 151 6.83 -18.25 10.74
N MET A 152 6.88 -18.51 9.44
CA MET A 152 7.89 -17.98 8.54
C MET A 152 7.86 -16.44 8.45
N LEU A 153 6.68 -15.81 8.50
CA LEU A 153 6.57 -14.34 8.56
C LEU A 153 7.25 -13.79 9.83
N PHE A 154 6.98 -14.39 10.99
CA PHE A 154 7.57 -13.97 12.27
C PHE A 154 9.08 -14.22 12.32
N GLU A 155 9.54 -15.38 11.84
CA GLU A 155 10.98 -15.66 11.72
C GLU A 155 11.68 -14.62 10.85
N LYS A 156 11.04 -14.20 9.75
CA LYS A 156 11.62 -13.21 8.85
C LYS A 156 11.67 -11.81 9.46
N LEU A 157 10.64 -11.41 10.20
CA LEU A 157 10.64 -10.17 10.99
C LEU A 157 11.81 -10.13 11.96
N ASN A 158 11.98 -11.19 12.76
CA ASN A 158 13.05 -11.29 13.76
C ASN A 158 14.44 -11.36 13.11
N LYS A 159 14.60 -12.13 12.04
CA LYS A 159 15.89 -12.24 11.35
C LYS A 159 16.34 -10.90 10.78
N ASN A 160 15.45 -10.15 10.14
CA ASN A 160 15.81 -8.84 9.57
C ASN A 160 16.16 -7.83 10.67
N ALA A 161 15.50 -7.91 11.83
CA ALA A 161 15.84 -7.13 13.01
C ALA A 161 17.24 -7.41 13.58
N ASN A 162 17.89 -8.51 13.19
CA ASN A 162 19.21 -8.88 13.71
C ASN A 162 20.34 -8.90 12.65
N THR A 163 20.03 -8.70 11.36
CA THR A 163 21.02 -8.91 10.26
C THR A 163 21.55 -7.63 9.60
N LEU A 164 20.78 -6.53 9.63
CA LEU A 164 21.19 -5.18 9.19
C LEU A 164 21.84 -4.36 10.30
#